data_AF-A0A7W1MA77-F1
#
_entry.id   AF-A0A7W1MA77-F1
#
_cell.length_a   1.000
_cell.length_b   1.000
_cell.length_c   1.000
_cell.angle_alpha   90.00
_cell.angle_beta   90.00
_cell.angle_gamma   90.00
#
_symmetry.space_group_name_H-M   'P 1'
#
loop_
_entity.id
_entity.type
_entity.pdbx_description
1 polymer ?
#
loop_
_entity_poly.entity_id
_entity_poly.type
_entity_poly.pdbx_seq_one_letter_code
_entity_poly.pdbx_strand_id
1 'polypeptide(L)'
;MPELPEVETVCRASKPVLEGQSFLSIQLNRSNLRYPFPANLESILVTYLIIGVRRRAKYLLIEFKHNLTLIWHLGMSGRVIIENADAPFLKPSPHDHVIFMASHHYRITYRDSRRFGFLLLSPTEDLENLRPFNTLCPEPFDNSKINRTIFYNRINSNRLPLRALFLIKQSLRV
;
A
#
# COMPACT_ATOMS: atom_id res chain seq x y z
N MET A 1 -2.86 13.81 -2.21
CA MET A 1 -2.77 12.51 -2.90
C MET A 1 -1.43 11.94 -2.52
N PRO A 2 -1.36 10.93 -1.63
CA PRO A 2 -0.10 10.28 -1.34
C PRO A 2 0.55 9.80 -2.62
N GLU A 3 1.74 10.31 -2.89
CA GLU A 3 2.57 9.93 -4.02
C GLU A 3 3.62 8.92 -3.54
N LEU A 4 4.57 8.58 -4.41
CA LEU A 4 5.63 7.63 -4.06
C LEU A 4 6.34 7.98 -2.74
N PRO A 5 6.80 9.23 -2.51
CA PRO A 5 7.54 9.56 -1.29
C PRO A 5 6.73 9.36 -0.02
N GLU A 6 5.47 9.79 0.00
CA GLU A 6 4.62 9.65 1.18
C GLU A 6 4.30 8.18 1.48
N VAL A 7 4.06 7.37 0.45
CA VAL A 7 3.85 5.93 0.64
C VAL A 7 5.15 5.25 1.11
N GLU A 8 6.32 5.71 0.67
CA GLU A 8 7.62 5.21 1.16
C GLU A 8 7.84 5.58 2.63
N THR A 9 7.48 6.79 3.05
CA THR A 9 7.53 7.20 4.47
C THR A 9 6.63 6.29 5.31
N VAL A 10 5.40 6.01 4.86
CA VAL A 10 4.49 5.10 5.55
C VAL A 10 5.09 3.69 5.60
N CYS A 11 5.62 3.17 4.49
CA CYS A 11 6.28 1.87 4.43
C CYS A 11 7.40 1.75 5.47
N ARG A 12 8.31 2.74 5.53
CA ARG A 12 9.42 2.76 6.49
C ARG A 12 8.96 2.85 7.93
N ALA A 13 7.89 3.60 8.21
CA ALA A 13 7.30 3.69 9.54
C ALA A 13 6.59 2.39 9.95
N SER A 14 5.95 1.70 9.01
CA SER A 14 5.22 0.45 9.25
C SER A 14 6.14 -0.76 9.43
N LYS A 15 7.29 -0.81 8.73
CA LYS A 15 8.25 -1.91 8.82
C LYS A 15 8.61 -2.35 10.25
N PRO A 16 9.17 -1.47 11.10
CA PRO A 16 9.63 -1.87 12.44
C PRO A 16 8.50 -2.29 13.39
N VAL A 17 7.25 -1.94 13.07
CA VAL A 17 6.08 -2.28 13.91
C VAL A 17 5.31 -3.49 13.39
N LEU A 18 5.52 -3.90 12.14
CA LEU A 18 4.77 -4.98 11.49
C LEU A 18 5.63 -6.20 11.15
N GLU A 19 6.86 -6.03 10.68
CA GLU A 19 7.68 -7.17 10.24
C GLU A 19 8.00 -8.10 11.41
N GLY A 20 7.77 -9.41 11.22
CA GLY A 20 7.92 -10.42 12.26
C GLY A 20 6.78 -10.45 13.29
N GLN A 21 5.71 -9.69 13.07
CA GLN A 21 4.53 -9.64 13.95
C GLN A 21 3.30 -10.27 13.28
N SER A 22 2.26 -10.53 14.08
CA SER A 22 0.92 -10.90 13.58
C SER A 22 -0.09 -9.85 14.03
N PHE A 23 -1.19 -9.74 13.29
CA PHE A 23 -2.34 -8.98 13.77
C PHE A 23 -3.09 -9.78 14.84
N LEU A 24 -3.42 -9.13 15.96
CA LEU A 24 -4.24 -9.70 17.02
C LEU A 24 -5.72 -9.52 16.71
N SER A 25 -6.07 -8.34 16.22
CA SER A 25 -7.42 -8.02 15.80
C SER A 25 -7.38 -6.96 14.71
N ILE A 26 -8.44 -6.97 13.91
CA ILE A 26 -8.69 -5.98 12.89
C ILE A 26 -10.11 -5.54 13.12
N GLN A 27 -10.33 -4.23 13.11
CA GLN A 27 -11.64 -3.63 13.24
C GLN A 27 -11.97 -2.88 11.96
N LEU A 28 -13.00 -3.35 11.26
CA LEU A 28 -13.58 -2.69 10.11
C LEU A 28 -14.79 -1.86 10.56
N ASN A 29 -14.65 -0.53 10.62
CA ASN A 29 -15.73 0.38 11.05
C ASN A 29 -16.84 0.55 10.00
N ARG A 30 -16.77 -0.21 8.90
CA ARG A 30 -17.67 -0.18 7.75
C ARG A 30 -17.45 -1.40 6.86
N SER A 31 -18.33 -1.64 5.91
CA SER A 31 -18.25 -2.77 4.97
C SER A 31 -17.32 -2.56 3.77
N ASN A 32 -16.97 -1.30 3.45
CA ASN A 32 -16.21 -0.98 2.24
C ASN A 32 -15.43 0.34 2.32
N LEU A 33 -14.41 0.50 1.47
CA LEU A 33 -13.81 1.78 1.12
C LEU A 33 -14.22 2.17 -0.30
N ARG A 34 -13.26 2.37 -1.21
CA ARG A 34 -13.54 2.49 -2.65
C ARG A 34 -14.12 1.20 -3.22
N TYR A 35 -13.68 0.06 -2.70
CA TYR A 35 -14.18 -1.28 -3.01
C TYR A 35 -14.60 -1.98 -1.72
N PRO A 36 -15.46 -3.02 -1.80
CA PRO A 36 -15.73 -3.90 -0.66
C PRO A 36 -14.44 -4.48 -0.09
N PHE A 37 -14.40 -4.67 1.23
CA PHE A 37 -13.29 -5.43 1.82
C PHE A 37 -13.33 -6.89 1.33
N PRO A 38 -12.18 -7.56 1.18
CA PRO A 38 -12.13 -8.99 0.91
C PRO A 38 -12.95 -9.79 1.94
N ALA A 39 -13.61 -10.85 1.48
CA ALA A 39 -14.33 -11.74 2.37
C ALA A 39 -13.39 -12.33 3.42
N ASN A 40 -13.83 -12.36 4.69
CA ASN A 40 -13.07 -12.88 5.82
C ASN A 40 -11.69 -12.20 6.02
N LEU A 41 -11.52 -10.95 5.56
CA LEU A 41 -10.25 -10.22 5.67
C LEU A 41 -9.68 -10.26 7.08
N GLU A 42 -10.52 -9.97 8.09
CA GLU A 42 -10.12 -9.94 9.50
C GLU A 42 -9.56 -11.30 9.93
N SER A 43 -10.32 -12.38 9.72
CA SER A 43 -9.94 -13.75 10.10
C SER A 43 -8.68 -14.24 9.37
N ILE A 44 -8.53 -13.91 8.09
CA ILE A 44 -7.38 -14.33 7.30
C ILE A 44 -6.11 -13.64 7.81
N LEU A 45 -6.16 -12.32 7.99
CA LEU A 45 -4.98 -11.53 8.31
C LEU A 45 -4.49 -11.72 9.76
N VAL A 46 -5.35 -12.11 10.70
CA VAL A 46 -4.92 -12.45 12.08
C VAL A 46 -4.26 -13.84 12.17
N THR A 47 -4.47 -14.69 11.16
CA THR A 47 -3.96 -16.07 11.15
C THR A 47 -2.47 -16.14 10.80
N TYR A 48 -1.96 -15.18 10.01
CA TYR A 48 -0.64 -15.27 9.40
C TYR A 48 0.35 -14.24 9.94
N LEU A 49 1.60 -14.66 10.05
CA LEU A 49 2.74 -13.80 10.40
C LEU A 49 3.09 -12.89 9.21
N ILE A 50 3.35 -11.61 9.49
CA ILE A 50 3.88 -10.65 8.53
C ILE A 50 5.38 -10.88 8.37
N ILE A 51 5.82 -11.15 7.15
CA ILE A 51 7.23 -11.42 6.82
C ILE A 51 7.92 -10.22 6.17
N GLY A 52 7.16 -9.27 5.66
CA GLY A 52 7.73 -8.12 4.95
C GLY A 52 6.71 -7.00 4.78
N VAL A 53 7.19 -5.77 4.78
CA VAL A 53 6.42 -4.60 4.36
C VAL A 53 7.21 -3.89 3.29
N ARG A 54 6.65 -3.70 2.11
CA ARG A 54 7.34 -2.99 1.02
C ARG A 54 6.41 -2.05 0.28
N ARG A 55 6.99 -1.24 -0.59
CA ARG A 55 6.25 -0.36 -1.48
C ARG A 55 6.50 -0.76 -2.93
N ARG A 56 5.44 -0.71 -3.74
CA ARG A 56 5.54 -0.68 -5.20
C ARG A 56 4.75 0.52 -5.72
N ALA A 57 5.39 1.43 -6.44
CA ALA A 57 4.80 2.71 -6.83
C ALA A 57 4.06 3.40 -5.66
N LYS A 58 2.73 3.54 -5.73
CA LYS A 58 1.86 4.16 -4.72
C LYS A 58 1.10 3.14 -3.86
N TYR A 59 1.56 1.90 -3.85
CA TYR A 59 0.95 0.78 -3.11
C TYR A 59 1.88 0.37 -1.98
N LEU A 60 1.32 0.29 -0.77
CA LEU A 60 1.92 -0.39 0.36
C LEU A 60 1.55 -1.87 0.27
N LEU A 61 2.52 -2.76 0.42
CA LEU A 61 2.38 -4.20 0.33
C LEU A 61 2.80 -4.79 1.67
N ILE A 62 1.90 -5.50 2.34
CA ILE A 62 2.19 -6.22 3.57
C ILE A 62 2.14 -7.70 3.22
N GLU A 63 3.29 -8.35 3.31
CA GLU A 63 3.49 -9.74 2.93
C GLU A 63 3.36 -10.62 4.17
N PHE A 64 2.57 -11.68 4.04
CA PHE A 64 2.32 -12.66 5.07
C PHE A 64 2.97 -14.00 4.70
N LYS A 65 3.21 -14.84 5.71
CA LYS A 65 3.51 -16.26 5.49
C LYS A 65 2.42 -16.91 4.61
N HIS A 66 2.78 -18.03 3.99
CA HIS A 66 1.92 -18.78 3.06
C HIS A 66 1.53 -18.01 1.79
N ASN A 67 2.49 -17.23 1.25
CA ASN A 67 2.39 -16.64 -0.08
C ASN A 67 1.19 -15.69 -0.25
N LEU A 68 0.87 -14.91 0.77
CA LEU A 68 -0.28 -14.00 0.77
C LEU A 68 0.19 -12.55 0.93
N THR A 69 -0.38 -11.62 0.18
CA THR A 69 -0.05 -10.19 0.27
C THR A 69 -1.31 -9.33 0.37
N LEU A 70 -1.34 -8.44 1.36
CA LEU A 70 -2.28 -7.33 1.45
C LEU A 70 -1.75 -6.15 0.65
N ILE A 71 -2.53 -5.73 -0.34
CA ILE A 71 -2.27 -4.57 -1.18
C ILE A 71 -3.09 -3.40 -0.65
N TRP A 72 -2.40 -2.34 -0.25
CA TRP A 72 -3.03 -1.15 0.35
C TRP A 72 -2.68 0.10 -0.47
N HIS A 73 -3.72 0.73 -1.02
CA HIS A 73 -3.61 2.00 -1.69
C HIS A 73 -4.24 3.10 -0.82
N LEU A 74 -3.49 4.15 -0.51
CA LEU A 74 -3.94 5.21 0.42
C LEU A 74 -4.98 6.16 -0.20
N GLY A 75 -5.17 6.13 -1.51
CA GLY A 75 -6.15 6.98 -2.20
C GLY A 75 -5.65 8.41 -2.33
N MET A 76 -6.49 9.40 -2.00
CA MET A 76 -6.13 10.81 -2.12
C MET A 76 -5.90 11.51 -0.77
N SER A 77 -6.62 11.09 0.26
CA SER A 77 -6.62 11.68 1.61
C SER A 77 -6.31 10.65 2.70
N GLY A 78 -6.08 9.38 2.32
CA GLY A 78 -5.77 8.34 3.28
C GLY A 78 -4.47 8.60 4.00
N ARG A 79 -4.50 8.39 5.32
CA ARG A 79 -3.36 8.50 6.23
C ARG A 79 -3.28 7.24 7.06
N VAL A 80 -2.06 6.83 7.36
CA VAL A 80 -1.76 5.75 8.30
C VAL A 80 -1.22 6.41 9.56
N ILE A 81 -1.86 6.12 10.68
CA ILE A 81 -1.47 6.59 12.00
C ILE A 81 -0.98 5.36 12.76
N ILE A 82 0.23 5.41 13.29
CA ILE A 82 0.84 4.33 14.07
C ILE A 82 1.05 4.86 15.48
N GLU A 83 0.43 4.19 16.44
CA GLU A 83 0.43 4.58 17.84
C GLU A 83 0.88 3.40 18.69
N ASN A 84 1.55 3.67 19.82
CA ASN A 84 1.72 2.64 20.83
C ASN A 84 0.34 2.31 21.44
N ALA A 85 0.03 1.02 21.56
CA ALA A 85 -1.25 0.56 22.09
C ALA A 85 -1.52 1.02 23.54
N ASP A 86 -0.45 1.20 24.34
CA ASP A 86 -0.49 1.64 25.73
C ASP A 86 -0.59 3.18 25.86
N ALA A 87 -0.33 3.92 24.78
CA ALA A 87 -0.48 5.36 24.77
C ALA A 87 -1.97 5.75 24.72
N PRO A 88 -2.35 6.91 25.30
CA PRO A 88 -3.70 7.42 25.16
C PRO A 88 -4.09 7.50 23.69
N PHE A 89 -5.21 6.87 23.33
CA PHE A 89 -5.67 6.86 21.95
C PHE A 89 -5.92 8.29 21.47
N LEU A 90 -5.37 8.65 20.32
CA LEU A 90 -5.83 9.85 19.61
C LEU A 90 -7.34 9.79 19.47
N LYS A 91 -8.02 10.90 19.72
CA LYS A 91 -9.49 10.99 19.71
C LYS A 91 -10.03 10.28 18.45
N PRO A 92 -10.91 9.27 18.60
CA PRO A 92 -11.49 8.55 17.47
C PRO A 92 -12.09 9.52 16.46
N SER A 93 -11.86 9.26 15.17
CA SER A 93 -12.38 10.07 14.07
C SER A 93 -13.48 9.30 13.33
N PRO A 94 -14.55 9.97 12.85
CA PRO A 94 -15.55 9.35 11.97
C PRO A 94 -14.97 8.88 10.62
N HIS A 95 -13.71 9.21 10.35
CA HIS A 95 -12.98 8.80 9.15
C HIS A 95 -11.99 7.67 9.40
N ASP A 96 -11.95 7.10 10.62
CA ASP A 96 -11.18 5.90 10.93
C ASP A 96 -11.94 4.68 10.42
N HIS A 97 -11.45 4.06 9.36
CA HIS A 97 -12.19 3.01 8.65
C HIS A 97 -11.67 1.61 8.94
N VAL A 98 -10.35 1.48 9.15
CA VAL A 98 -9.69 0.21 9.44
C VAL A 98 -8.70 0.44 10.57
N ILE A 99 -8.77 -0.37 11.61
CA ILE A 99 -7.84 -0.33 12.73
C ILE A 99 -7.23 -1.73 12.85
N PHE A 100 -5.90 -1.81 12.74
CA PHE A 100 -5.15 -3.03 12.97
C PHE A 100 -4.49 -2.95 14.35
N MET A 101 -4.63 -4.01 15.13
CA MET A 101 -3.86 -4.20 16.35
C MET A 101 -2.73 -5.19 16.05
N ALA A 102 -1.50 -4.69 15.96
CA ALA A 102 -0.32 -5.55 15.85
C ALA A 102 0.16 -5.92 17.27
N SER A 103 0.51 -7.20 17.46
CA SER A 103 1.06 -7.79 18.69
C SER A 103 1.39 -6.81 19.83
N HIS A 104 0.41 -6.64 20.73
CA HIS A 104 0.38 -5.91 22.01
C HIS A 104 1.01 -4.52 22.14
N HIS A 105 1.64 -3.96 21.10
CA HIS A 105 2.42 -2.73 21.22
C HIS A 105 1.99 -1.66 20.24
N TYR A 106 1.30 -1.99 19.15
CA TYR A 106 0.97 -1.00 18.13
C TYR A 106 -0.46 -1.08 17.62
N ARG A 107 -1.09 0.09 17.55
CA ARG A 107 -2.34 0.34 16.86
C ARG A 107 -2.04 1.07 15.56
N ILE A 108 -2.58 0.56 14.45
CA ILE A 108 -2.39 1.13 13.12
C ILE A 108 -3.76 1.50 12.56
N THR A 109 -4.03 2.80 12.45
CA THR A 109 -5.32 3.33 12.03
C THR A 109 -5.25 3.88 10.62
N TYR A 110 -6.12 3.39 9.74
CA TYR A 110 -6.35 3.96 8.43
C TYR A 110 -7.47 4.99 8.47
N ARG A 111 -7.11 6.25 8.20
CA ARG A 111 -8.04 7.39 8.19
C ARG A 111 -8.17 7.95 6.78
N ASP A 112 -9.38 8.01 6.23
CA ASP A 112 -9.61 8.58 4.88
C ASP A 112 -10.97 9.28 4.74
N SER A 113 -10.99 10.61 4.72
CA SER A 113 -12.24 11.38 4.59
C SER A 113 -12.94 11.19 3.24
N ARG A 114 -12.20 10.90 2.16
CA ARG A 114 -12.77 10.73 0.81
C ARG A 114 -13.08 9.29 0.45
N ARG A 115 -12.55 8.32 1.23
CA ARG A 115 -12.75 6.87 1.03
C ARG A 115 -12.34 6.38 -0.36
N PHE A 116 -11.23 6.90 -0.87
CA PHE A 116 -10.68 6.50 -2.17
C PHE A 116 -9.54 5.50 -2.06
N GLY A 117 -9.02 5.26 -0.86
CA GLY A 117 -8.18 4.10 -0.66
C GLY A 117 -8.94 2.78 -0.72
N PHE A 118 -8.18 1.71 -0.71
CA PHE A 118 -8.70 0.36 -0.74
C PHE A 118 -7.67 -0.63 -0.20
N LEU A 119 -8.18 -1.78 0.21
CA LEU A 119 -7.44 -2.97 0.58
C LEU A 119 -7.84 -4.09 -0.37
N LEU A 120 -6.85 -4.77 -0.95
CA LEU A 120 -7.05 -6.00 -1.72
C LEU A 120 -6.15 -7.08 -1.14
N LEU A 121 -6.57 -8.33 -1.29
CA LEU A 121 -5.80 -9.48 -0.84
C LEU A 121 -5.54 -10.38 -2.05
N SER A 122 -4.32 -10.87 -2.19
CA SER A 122 -3.92 -11.71 -3.31
C SER A 122 -2.80 -12.67 -2.91
N PRO A 123 -2.70 -13.85 -3.54
CA PRO A 123 -1.46 -14.60 -3.54
C PRO A 123 -0.29 -13.72 -4.01
N THR A 124 0.87 -13.83 -3.36
CA THR A 124 2.05 -13.00 -3.65
C THR A 124 2.59 -13.25 -5.06
N GLU A 125 2.51 -14.50 -5.52
CA GLU A 125 2.94 -14.89 -6.88
C GLU A 125 2.09 -14.24 -7.99
N ASP A 126 0.82 -13.94 -7.72
CA ASP A 126 -0.09 -13.32 -8.68
C ASP A 126 0.05 -11.81 -8.78
N LEU A 127 0.81 -11.17 -7.88
CA LEU A 127 0.86 -9.72 -7.78
C LEU A 127 1.22 -9.05 -9.11
N GLU A 128 2.20 -9.58 -9.83
CA GLU A 128 2.64 -8.97 -11.10
C GLU A 128 1.58 -9.03 -12.20
N ASN A 129 0.64 -9.98 -12.11
CA ASN A 129 -0.44 -10.19 -13.07
C ASN A 129 -1.66 -9.31 -12.79
N LEU A 130 -1.82 -8.82 -11.56
CA LEU A 130 -2.96 -7.98 -11.20
C LEU A 130 -2.93 -6.64 -11.94
N ARG A 131 -4.10 -6.17 -12.37
CA ARG A 131 -4.27 -4.86 -13.04
C ARG A 131 -3.49 -3.67 -12.41
N PRO A 132 -3.44 -3.47 -11.08
CA PRO A 132 -2.67 -2.38 -10.49
C PRO A 132 -1.15 -2.45 -10.72
N PHE A 133 -0.59 -3.63 -11.00
CA PHE A 133 0.86 -3.86 -11.11
C PHE A 133 1.30 -4.22 -12.52
N ASN A 134 0.47 -4.99 -13.24
CA ASN A 134 0.71 -5.44 -14.62
C ASN A 134 0.68 -4.30 -15.65
N THR A 135 0.62 -3.04 -15.22
CA THR A 135 0.70 -1.86 -16.06
C THR A 135 1.70 -0.83 -15.54
N LEU A 136 2.41 -1.12 -14.45
CA LEU A 136 3.36 -0.18 -13.86
C LEU A 136 4.67 -0.15 -14.63
N CYS A 137 5.20 1.05 -14.82
CA CYS A 137 6.58 1.27 -15.20
C CYS A 137 7.54 0.73 -14.12
N PRO A 138 8.82 0.49 -14.47
CA PRO A 138 9.85 0.16 -13.48
C PRO A 138 9.90 1.15 -12.31
N GLU A 139 10.43 0.73 -11.17
CA GLU A 139 10.70 1.66 -10.06
C GLU A 139 11.69 2.74 -10.52
N PRO A 140 11.46 4.02 -10.18
CA PRO A 140 12.30 5.12 -10.65
C PRO A 140 13.73 5.07 -10.12
N PHE A 141 13.99 4.30 -9.06
CA PHE A 141 15.30 4.10 -8.45
C PHE A 141 15.99 2.81 -8.89
N ASP A 142 15.36 2.04 -9.79
CA ASP A 142 15.96 0.83 -10.38
C ASP A 142 16.83 1.24 -11.58
N ASN A 143 18.11 1.52 -11.31
CA ASN A 143 19.09 1.94 -12.32
C ASN A 143 19.30 0.91 -13.45
N SER A 144 18.94 -0.36 -13.22
CA SER A 144 19.03 -1.40 -14.26
C SER A 144 17.92 -1.26 -15.30
N LYS A 145 16.76 -0.75 -14.91
CA LYS A 145 15.56 -0.63 -15.77
C LYS A 145 15.27 0.80 -16.23
N ILE A 146 15.75 1.80 -15.49
CA ILE A 146 15.66 3.22 -15.83
C ILE A 146 17.03 3.87 -15.60
N ASN A 147 17.69 4.24 -16.69
CA ASN A 147 18.90 5.06 -16.70
C ASN A 147 18.73 6.18 -17.73
N ARG A 148 19.68 7.12 -17.78
CA ARG A 148 19.65 8.27 -18.69
C ARG A 148 19.32 7.87 -20.14
N THR A 149 19.97 6.84 -20.65
CA THR A 149 19.83 6.41 -22.04
C THR A 149 18.45 5.81 -22.30
N ILE A 150 18.01 4.88 -21.44
CA ILE A 150 16.68 4.26 -21.55
C ILE A 150 15.57 5.31 -21.42
N PHE A 151 15.71 6.21 -20.44
CA PHE A 151 14.77 7.28 -20.18
C PHE A 151 14.64 8.25 -21.36
N TYR A 152 15.77 8.72 -21.88
CA TYR A 152 15.81 9.62 -23.04
C TYR A 152 15.15 8.98 -24.27
N ASN A 153 15.50 7.72 -24.58
CA ASN A 153 14.94 7.02 -25.73
C ASN A 153 13.42 6.83 -25.61
N ARG A 154 12.91 6.56 -24.39
CA ARG A 154 11.47 6.40 -24.14
C ARG A 154 10.68 7.71 -24.20
N ILE A 155 11.28 8.83 -23.79
CA ILE A 155 10.64 10.14 -23.94
C ILE A 155 10.53 10.49 -25.41
N ASN A 156 11.61 10.31 -26.18
CA ASN A 156 11.64 10.67 -27.59
C ASN A 156 10.75 9.81 -28.48
N SER A 157 10.47 8.56 -28.09
CA SER A 157 9.55 7.69 -28.83
C SER A 157 8.07 8.01 -28.56
N ASN A 158 7.78 8.89 -27.60
CA ASN A 158 6.42 9.21 -27.19
C ASN A 158 5.99 10.59 -27.69
N ARG A 159 4.74 10.72 -28.15
CA ARG A 159 4.19 11.99 -28.69
C ARG A 159 3.34 12.77 -27.69
N LEU A 160 3.20 12.25 -26.47
CA LEU A 160 2.43 12.91 -25.42
C LEU A 160 3.19 14.11 -24.84
N PRO A 161 2.49 15.16 -24.38
CA PRO A 161 3.10 16.22 -23.59
C PRO A 161 3.83 15.62 -22.37
N LEU A 162 5.03 16.13 -22.04
CA LEU A 162 5.88 15.60 -20.97
C LEU A 162 5.12 15.40 -19.65
N ARG A 163 4.28 16.37 -19.26
CA ARG A 163 3.46 16.27 -18.05
C ARG A 163 2.52 15.05 -18.09
N ALA A 164 1.84 14.83 -19.21
CA ALA A 164 0.94 13.69 -19.37
C ALA A 164 1.72 12.37 -19.33
N LEU A 165 2.90 12.34 -19.96
CA LEU A 165 3.79 11.19 -19.93
C LEU A 165 4.14 10.77 -18.50
N PHE A 166 4.51 11.70 -17.61
CA PHE A 166 4.88 11.38 -16.23
C PHE A 166 3.71 11.00 -15.32
N LEU A 167 2.48 11.42 -15.66
CA LEU A 167 1.28 11.09 -14.88
C LEU A 167 0.71 9.72 -15.26
N ILE A 168 0.96 9.24 -16.47
CA ILE A 168 0.50 7.94 -16.94
C ILE A 168 1.43 6.85 -16.40
N LYS A 169 0.87 5.95 -15.58
CA LYS A 169 1.61 4.86 -14.93
C LYS A 169 2.27 3.85 -15.90
N GLN A 170 1.93 3.90 -17.20
CA GLN A 170 2.30 2.97 -18.26
C GLN A 170 3.33 3.50 -19.26
N SER A 171 3.65 4.79 -19.23
CA SER A 171 4.31 5.50 -20.35
C SER A 171 5.76 5.09 -20.63
N LEU A 172 6.44 4.47 -19.67
CA LEU A 172 7.86 4.10 -19.71
C LEU A 172 8.08 2.59 -19.49
N ARG A 173 7.19 1.73 -20.00
CA ARG A 173 7.31 0.28 -19.83
C ARG A 173 8.44 -0.34 -20.68
N VAL A 174 8.99 -1.47 -20.23
CA VAL A 174 9.83 -2.39 -21.03
C VAL A 174 8.89 -3.34 -21.75
#